data_AF-A0A916EJX9-F1
#
_entry.id   AF-A0A916EJX9-F1
#
_cell.length_a   1.000
_cell.length_b   1.000
_cell.length_c   1.000
_cell.angle_alpha   90.00
_cell.angle_beta   90.00
_cell.angle_gamma   90.00
#
_symmetry.space_group_name_H-M   'P 1'
#
loop_
_entity.id
_entity.type
_entity.pdbx_description
1 polymer ?
#
loop_
_entity_poly.entity_id
_entity_poly.type
_entity_poly.pdbx_seq_one_letter_code
_entity_poly.pdbx_strand_id
1 'polypeptide(L)'
;MKTTGTNNIKRTKLPNDSSNKKRRITLTKAQKKEVCILAKNNPSLKHQDIANKYDVGHNTITEILTKKDYFLNIDENLLQVNKKEIDKLFSLN
;
A
#
# COMPACT_ATOMS: atom_id res chain seq x y z
N MET A 1 24.28 -34.09 -33.25
CA MET A 1 22.84 -33.76 -33.31
C MET A 1 22.58 -32.61 -32.34
N LYS A 2 22.32 -31.39 -32.83
CA LYS A 2 22.00 -30.22 -32.01
C LYS A 2 20.77 -29.57 -32.62
N THR A 3 19.62 -29.68 -31.96
CA THR A 3 18.38 -28.99 -32.34
C THR A 3 18.20 -27.81 -31.41
N THR A 4 18.48 -26.61 -31.94
CA THR A 4 18.13 -25.34 -31.29
C THR A 4 16.89 -24.81 -32.00
N GLY A 5 15.76 -24.79 -31.29
CA GLY A 5 14.50 -24.22 -31.78
C GLY A 5 13.71 -23.67 -30.60
N THR A 6 14.11 -22.49 -30.13
CA THR A 6 13.37 -21.77 -29.08
C THR A 6 12.21 -20.99 -29.69
N ASN A 7 11.00 -21.35 -29.23
CA ASN A 7 9.73 -20.86 -29.73
C ASN A 7 9.51 -19.37 -29.45
N ASN A 8 9.23 -18.60 -30.50
CA ASN A 8 8.77 -17.21 -30.43
C ASN A 8 7.31 -17.15 -29.94
N ILE A 9 7.11 -17.09 -28.63
CA ILE A 9 5.80 -16.80 -28.03
C ILE A 9 5.53 -15.31 -28.21
N LYS A 10 4.95 -14.96 -29.37
CA LYS A 10 4.34 -13.66 -29.61
C LYS A 10 3.18 -13.53 -28.61
N ARG A 11 3.39 -12.77 -27.54
CA ARG A 11 2.37 -12.42 -26.57
C ARG A 11 1.31 -11.56 -27.27
N THR A 12 0.26 -12.19 -27.78
CA THR A 12 -0.91 -11.53 -28.34
C THR A 12 -1.54 -10.70 -27.23
N LYS A 13 -1.51 -9.37 -27.36
CA LYS A 13 -2.28 -8.46 -26.51
C LYS A 13 -3.76 -8.74 -26.76
N LEU A 14 -4.43 -9.39 -25.81
CA LEU A 14 -5.89 -9.37 -25.74
C LEU A 14 -6.33 -7.92 -25.48
N PRO A 15 -7.26 -7.36 -26.28
CA PRO A 15 -7.95 -6.14 -25.90
C PRO A 15 -8.97 -6.51 -24.82
N ASN A 16 -8.60 -6.35 -23.55
CA ASN A 16 -9.57 -6.56 -22.47
C ASN A 16 -10.47 -5.32 -22.35
N ASP A 17 -11.64 -5.49 -22.92
CA ASP A 17 -12.83 -4.65 -22.82
C ASP A 17 -13.20 -4.34 -21.36
N SER A 18 -13.79 -3.15 -21.14
CA SER A 18 -14.28 -2.61 -19.86
C SER A 18 -13.21 -2.30 -18.80
N SER A 19 -12.59 -1.12 -18.92
CA SER A 19 -11.71 -0.54 -17.91
C SER A 19 -12.50 -0.13 -16.66
N ASN A 20 -12.89 -1.10 -15.84
CA ASN A 20 -13.23 -0.85 -14.44
C ASN A 20 -11.91 -0.62 -13.69
N LYS A 21 -11.30 0.55 -13.97
CA LYS A 21 -9.99 0.92 -13.45
C LYS A 21 -10.17 1.12 -11.95
N LYS A 22 -9.89 0.06 -11.18
CA LYS A 22 -10.02 0.08 -9.72
C LYS A 22 -9.30 1.33 -9.21
N ARG A 23 -10.05 2.20 -8.54
CA ARG A 23 -9.52 3.48 -8.06
C ARG A 23 -8.29 3.19 -7.20
N ARG A 24 -7.19 3.89 -7.45
CA ARG A 24 -5.96 3.70 -6.68
C ARG A 24 -6.22 4.15 -5.24
N ILE A 25 -6.27 3.19 -4.32
CA ILE A 25 -6.41 3.47 -2.89
C ILE A 25 -5.04 3.88 -2.35
N THR A 26 -5.02 4.99 -1.61
CA THR A 26 -3.81 5.52 -1.00
C THR A 26 -4.00 5.50 0.51
N LEU A 27 -3.15 4.77 1.22
CA LEU A 27 -3.22 4.70 2.68
C LEU A 27 -2.68 6.00 3.30
N THR A 28 -3.43 6.53 4.26
CA THR A 28 -3.00 7.65 5.10
C THR A 28 -1.84 7.22 6.00
N LYS A 29 -1.10 8.17 6.57
CA LYS A 29 0.00 7.85 7.50
C LYS A 29 -0.49 7.05 8.70
N ALA A 30 -1.68 7.36 9.22
CA ALA A 30 -2.32 6.64 10.32
C ALA A 30 -2.56 5.17 9.93
N GLN A 31 -3.17 4.93 8.75
CA GLN A 31 -3.40 3.57 8.25
C GLN A 31 -2.11 2.79 8.02
N LYS A 32 -1.03 3.45 7.56
CA LYS A 32 0.28 2.81 7.42
C LYS A 32 0.86 2.40 8.77
N LYS A 33 0.69 3.22 9.81
CA LYS A 33 1.05 2.86 11.20
C LYS A 33 0.22 1.67 11.69
N GLU A 34 -1.09 1.66 11.44
CA GLU A 34 -1.96 0.52 11.77
C GLU A 34 -1.51 -0.77 11.08
N VAL A 35 -1.13 -0.72 9.81
CA VAL A 35 -0.55 -1.86 9.07
C VAL A 35 0.71 -2.38 9.78
N CYS A 36 1.62 -1.49 10.20
CA CYS A 36 2.83 -1.88 10.92
C CYS A 36 2.53 -2.51 12.29
N ILE A 37 1.58 -1.95 13.04
CA ILE A 37 1.14 -2.51 14.33
C ILE A 37 0.51 -3.89 14.13
N LEU A 38 -0.34 -4.04 13.11
CA LEU A 38 -1.06 -5.29 12.83
C LEU A 38 -0.10 -6.41 12.42
N ALA A 39 0.90 -6.10 11.58
CA ALA A 39 1.96 -7.04 11.22
C ALA A 39 2.89 -7.38 12.40
N LYS A 40 3.16 -6.42 13.31
CA LYS A 40 3.96 -6.66 14.52
C LYS A 40 3.24 -7.57 15.52
N ASN A 41 1.94 -7.34 15.72
CA ASN A 41 1.12 -8.14 16.64
C ASN A 41 0.79 -9.53 16.09
N ASN A 42 0.72 -9.67 14.77
CA ASN A 42 0.39 -10.93 14.09
C ASN A 42 1.48 -11.31 13.09
N PRO A 43 2.65 -11.81 13.55
CA PRO A 43 3.75 -12.16 12.65
C PRO A 43 3.42 -13.32 11.69
N SER A 44 2.40 -14.12 11.99
CA SER A 44 1.92 -15.21 11.12
C SER A 44 0.97 -14.76 10.02
N LEU A 45 0.49 -13.50 10.05
CA LEU A 45 -0.46 -13.00 9.06
C LEU A 45 0.26 -12.74 7.73
N LYS A 46 -0.29 -13.23 6.62
CA LYS A 46 0.34 -13.02 5.32
C LYS A 46 0.12 -11.58 4.86
N HIS A 47 1.12 -11.01 4.20
CA HIS A 47 1.01 -9.67 3.62
C HIS A 47 -0.17 -9.56 2.65
N GLN A 48 -0.53 -10.64 1.95
CA GLN A 48 -1.69 -10.68 1.07
C GLN A 48 -3.00 -10.46 1.83
N ASP A 49 -3.14 -11.03 3.02
CA ASP A 49 -4.34 -10.89 3.86
C ASP A 49 -4.46 -9.46 4.39
N ILE A 50 -3.33 -8.87 4.79
CA ILE A 50 -3.27 -7.44 5.16
C ILE A 50 -3.66 -6.57 3.96
N ALA A 51 -3.11 -6.87 2.78
CA ALA A 51 -3.38 -6.11 1.57
C ALA A 51 -4.88 -6.14 1.20
N ASN A 52 -5.51 -7.31 1.29
CA ASN A 52 -6.94 -7.48 1.08
C ASN A 52 -7.77 -6.66 2.08
N LYS A 53 -7.38 -6.63 3.36
CA LYS A 53 -8.07 -5.85 4.40
C LYS A 53 -8.12 -4.35 4.09
N TYR A 54 -7.06 -3.81 3.49
CA TYR A 54 -6.94 -2.39 3.14
C TYR A 54 -7.23 -2.11 1.65
N ASP A 55 -7.66 -3.13 0.89
CA ASP A 55 -7.86 -3.09 -0.56
C ASP A 55 -6.66 -2.51 -1.34
N VAL A 56 -5.45 -2.80 -0.86
CA VAL A 56 -4.19 -2.38 -1.49
C VAL A 56 -3.47 -3.56 -2.13
N GLY A 57 -2.43 -3.28 -2.91
CA GLY A 57 -1.56 -4.32 -3.45
C GLY A 57 -0.58 -4.86 -2.42
N HIS A 58 -0.16 -6.12 -2.59
CA HIS A 58 0.90 -6.74 -1.79
C HIS A 58 2.16 -5.87 -1.70
N ASN A 59 2.60 -5.30 -2.83
CA ASN A 59 3.76 -4.41 -2.91
C ASN A 59 3.62 -3.19 -1.98
N THR A 60 2.41 -2.66 -1.82
CA THR A 60 2.14 -1.53 -0.93
C THR A 60 2.38 -1.93 0.53
N ILE A 61 1.95 -3.12 0.94
CA ILE A 61 2.21 -3.63 2.29
C ILE A 61 3.71 -3.84 2.50
N THR A 62 4.40 -4.45 1.54
CA THR A 62 5.86 -4.62 1.63
C THR A 62 6.57 -3.28 1.81
N GLU A 63 6.25 -2.28 0.98
CA GLU A 63 6.87 -0.95 1.05
C GLU A 63 6.61 -0.25 2.40
N ILE A 64 5.41 -0.42 2.95
CA ILE A 64 5.06 0.09 4.29
C ILE A 64 5.91 -0.59 5.36
N LEU A 65 5.99 -1.93 5.33
CA LEU A 65 6.72 -2.70 6.34
C LEU A 65 8.24 -2.52 6.24
N THR A 66 8.79 -2.20 5.06
CA THR A 66 10.20 -1.79 4.93
C THR A 66 10.50 -0.54 5.75
N LYS A 67 9.52 0.37 5.86
CA LYS A 67 9.63 1.61 6.64
C LYS A 67 8.89 1.51 7.98
N LYS A 68 8.76 0.31 8.55
CA LYS A 68 8.00 0.08 9.79
C LYS A 68 8.50 0.94 10.95
N ASP A 69 9.81 1.08 11.12
CA ASP A 69 10.40 1.84 12.23
C ASP A 69 10.07 3.33 12.11
N TYR A 70 10.02 3.84 10.87
CA TYR A 70 9.52 5.18 10.59
C TYR A 70 8.05 5.28 11.01
N PHE A 71 7.15 4.45 10.48
CA PHE A 71 5.71 4.57 10.76
C PHE A 71 5.32 4.33 12.22
N LEU A 72 6.03 3.44 12.93
CA LEU A 72 5.81 3.19 14.35
C LEU A 72 6.26 4.37 15.23
N ASN A 73 7.28 5.10 14.80
CA ASN A 73 7.86 6.22 15.53
C ASN A 73 7.29 7.59 15.12
N ILE A 74 6.26 7.64 14.26
CA ILE A 74 5.55 8.90 13.97
C ILE A 74 4.65 9.23 15.17
N ASP A 75 4.86 10.41 15.75
CA ASP A 75 3.98 11.01 16.75
C ASP A 75 2.55 11.13 16.21
N GLU A 76 1.57 10.78 17.04
CA GLU A 76 0.16 10.81 16.65
C GLU A 76 -0.31 12.23 16.25
N ASN A 77 0.29 13.27 16.83
CA ASN A 77 0.10 14.67 16.41
C ASN A 77 0.47 14.95 14.94
N LEU A 78 1.43 14.21 14.36
CA LEU A 78 1.84 14.33 12.96
C LEU A 78 0.99 13.47 12.00
N LEU A 79 0.18 12.56 12.54
CA LEU A 79 -0.76 11.73 11.78
C LEU A 79 -2.09 12.45 11.53
N GLN A 80 -2.45 13.40 12.40
CA GLN A 80 -3.73 14.08 12.43
C GLN A 80 -3.86 15.29 11.47
N VAL A 81 -2.79 15.73 10.80
CA VAL A 81 -2.83 17.01 10.07
C VAL A 81 -3.54 16.93 8.71
N ASN A 82 -4.87 16.95 8.76
CA ASN A 82 -5.69 17.51 7.70
C ASN A 82 -5.57 19.04 7.74
N LYS A 83 -5.28 19.65 6.59
CA LYS A 83 -5.01 21.09 6.41
C LYS A 83 -6.09 22.03 7.00
N LYS A 84 -7.32 21.54 7.21
CA LYS A 84 -8.45 22.34 7.75
C LYS A 84 -8.47 22.49 9.27
N GLU A 85 -7.79 21.63 10.03
CA GLU A 85 -7.76 21.74 11.52
C GLU A 85 -6.67 22.69 12.02
N ILE A 86 -5.55 22.79 11.30
CA ILE A 86 -4.46 23.72 11.62
C ILE A 86 -4.94 25.18 11.49
N ASP A 87 -5.70 25.53 10.44
CA ASP A 87 -6.26 26.88 10.26
C ASP A 87 -7.23 27.27 11.39
N LYS A 88 -7.90 26.29 12.01
CA LYS A 88 -8.82 26.52 13.14
C LYS A 88 -8.08 26.72 14.47
N LEU A 89 -6.95 26.05 14.66
CA LEU A 89 -6.10 26.17 15.84
C LEU A 89 -5.24 27.45 15.83
N PHE A 90 -4.83 27.94 14.66
CA PHE A 90 -4.08 29.20 14.52
C PHE A 90 -4.95 30.46 14.36
N SER A 91 -6.26 30.34 14.12
CA SER A 91 -7.20 31.50 14.11
C SER A 91 -7.78 31.83 15.48
N LEU A 92 -7.39 31.10 16.54
CA LEU A 92 -7.85 31.34 17.91
C LEU A 92 -6.78 31.99 18.81
N ASN A 93 -5.69 32.50 18.23
CA ASN A 93 -4.66 33.22 18.98
C ASN A 93 -4.29 34.54 18.31
#